data_AF-A0A2W5YGR4-F1
#
_entry.id   AF-A0A2W5YGR4-F1
#
_cell.length_a   1.000
_cell.length_b   1.000
_cell.length_c   1.000
_cell.angle_alpha   90.00
_cell.angle_beta   90.00
_cell.angle_gamma   90.00
#
_symmetry.space_group_name_H-M   'P 1'
#
loop_
_entity.id
_entity.type
_entity.pdbx_description
1 polymer ?
#
loop_
_entity_poly.entity_id
_entity_poly.type
_entity_poly.pdbx_seq_one_letter_code
_entity_poly.pdbx_strand_id
1 'polypeptide(L)' 'MTLTADSKKRVVLPSAAPGDVFVCDETADGLVLKRVYRQTVTSKKTKAEVLKAIKNWKAVPKIRWEELRKMTREQ' A
#
# COMPACT_ATOMS: atom_id res chain seq x y z
N MET A 1 -20.10 8.80 -16.09
CA MET A 1 -18.77 8.14 -15.97
C MET A 1 -18.68 7.08 -17.05
N THR A 2 -17.72 7.19 -17.96
CA THR A 2 -17.53 6.25 -19.07
C THR A 2 -16.51 5.19 -18.67
N LEU A 3 -16.93 3.92 -18.64
CA LEU A 3 -16.03 2.78 -18.50
C LEU A 3 -15.32 2.58 -19.83
N THR A 4 -14.08 3.05 -19.93
CA THR A 4 -13.27 2.90 -21.15
C THR A 4 -12.31 1.74 -20.96
N ALA A 5 -12.18 0.88 -21.99
CA ALA A 5 -11.12 -0.10 -22.05
C ALA A 5 -9.84 0.57 -22.57
N ASP A 6 -8.70 0.36 -21.90
CA ASP A 6 -7.41 0.81 -22.39
C ASP A 6 -6.91 -0.05 -23.57
N SER A 7 -5.79 0.35 -24.18
CA SER A 7 -5.17 -0.38 -25.29
C SER A 7 -4.71 -1.80 -24.93
N LYS A 8 -4.69 -2.15 -23.64
CA LYS A 8 -4.34 -3.46 -23.09
C LYS A 8 -5.58 -4.24 -22.63
N LYS A 9 -6.78 -3.82 -23.03
CA LYS A 9 -8.08 -4.42 -22.68
C LYS A 9 -8.38 -4.40 -21.17
N ARG A 10 -7.83 -3.43 -20.44
CA ARG A 10 -8.10 -3.22 -19.02
C ARG A 10 -9.20 -2.17 -18.87
N VAL A 11 -10.11 -2.40 -17.94
CA VAL A 11 -11.18 -1.44 -17.63
C VAL A 11 -10.60 -0.33 -16.76
N VAL A 12 -10.73 0.93 -17.20
CA VAL A 12 -10.34 2.10 -16.43
C VAL A 12 -11.46 2.46 -15.45
N LEU A 13 -11.14 2.48 -14.16
CA LEU A 13 -12.06 2.87 -13.09
C LEU A 13 -11.71 4.29 -12.61
N PRO A 14 -12.38 5.35 -13.11
CA PRO A 14 -11.97 6.73 -12.85
C PRO A 14 -12.10 7.15 -11.37
N SER A 15 -12.91 6.46 -10.58
CA SER A 15 -13.08 6.74 -9.14
C SER A 15 -12.23 5.84 -8.23
N ALA A 16 -11.39 4.96 -8.79
CA ALA A 16 -10.52 4.06 -8.02
C ALA A 16 -9.17 4.71 -7.68
N ALA A 17 -8.71 4.53 -6.44
CA ALA A 17 -7.38 4.94 -5.99
C ALA A 17 -6.45 3.72 -5.87
N PRO A 18 -5.12 3.91 -5.98
CA PRO A 18 -4.16 2.85 -5.69
C PRO A 18 -4.37 2.29 -4.27
N GLY A 19 -4.51 0.97 -4.16
CA GLY A 19 -4.77 0.28 -2.90
C GLY A 19 -6.25 -0.01 -2.61
N ASP A 20 -7.18 0.50 -3.42
CA ASP A 20 -8.57 0.05 -3.38
C ASP A 20 -8.64 -1.43 -3.77
N VAL A 21 -9.44 -2.19 -3.01
CA VAL A 21 -9.71 -3.61 -3.26
C VAL A 21 -11.15 -3.75 -3.71
N PHE A 22 -11.39 -4.56 -4.73
CA PHE A 22 -12.72 -4.86 -5.24
C PHE A 22 -12.93 -6.37 -5.24
N VAL A 23 -14.12 -6.81 -4.82
CA VAL A 23 -14.60 -8.17 -5.10
C VAL A 23 -15.25 -8.14 -6.47
N CYS A 24 -14.96 -9.16 -7.28
CA CYS A 24 -15.50 -9.32 -8.62
C CYS A 24 -16.50 -10.47 -8.60
N ASP A 25 -17.76 -10.18 -8.92
CA ASP A 25 -18.81 -11.17 -9.08
C ASP A 25 -19.17 -11.30 -10.57
N GLU A 26 -19.22 -12.52 -11.08
CA GLU A 26 -19.73 -12.84 -12.41
C GLU A 26 -21.26 -12.94 -12.38
N THR A 27 -21.92 -12.28 -13.32
CA THR A 27 -23.37 -12.27 -13.51
C THR A 27 -23.72 -12.57 -14.97
N ALA A 28 -25.00 -12.87 -15.25
CA ALA A 28 -25.45 -13.13 -16.61
C ALA A 28 -25.19 -11.95 -17.58
N ASP A 29 -25.21 -10.72 -17.06
CA ASP A 29 -25.04 -9.49 -17.84
C ASP A 29 -23.60 -8.95 -17.83
N GLY A 30 -22.67 -9.64 -17.15
CA GLY A 30 -21.26 -9.28 -17.09
C GLY A 30 -20.66 -9.29 -15.68
N LEU A 31 -19.66 -8.44 -15.46
CA LEU A 31 -18.90 -8.37 -14.20
C LEU A 31 -19.39 -7.23 -13.32
N VAL A 32 -19.64 -7.54 -12.04
CA VAL A 32 -19.96 -6.55 -11.02
C VAL A 32 -18.79 -6.40 -10.07
N LEU A 33 -18.25 -5.18 -9.97
CA LEU A 33 -17.17 -4.84 -9.05
C LEU A 33 -17.73 -4.19 -7.79
N LYS A 34 -17.56 -4.84 -6.63
CA LYS A 34 -17.94 -4.32 -5.33
C LYS A 34 -16.70 -3.82 -4.58
N ARG A 35 -16.65 -2.52 -4.28
CA ARG A 35 -15.54 -1.94 -3.50
C ARG A 35 -15.54 -2.49 -2.07
N VAL A 36 -14.44 -3.09 -1.67
CA VAL A 36 -14.21 -3.56 -0.31
C VAL A 36 -13.68 -2.40 0.51
N TYR A 37 -14.55 -1.81 1.33
CA TYR A 37 -14.12 -0.83 2.31
C TYR A 37 -13.38 -1.54 3.45
N ARG A 38 -12.05 -1.56 3.39
CA ARG A 38 -11.27 -1.90 4.57
C ARG A 38 -11.31 -0.69 5.49
N GLN A 39 -11.74 -0.89 6.74
CA GLN A 39 -11.51 0.12 7.79
C GLN A 39 -9.99 0.30 7.89
N THR A 40 -9.47 1.37 7.29
CA THR A 40 -8.09 1.77 7.50
C THR A 40 -8.04 2.24 8.94
N VAL A 41 -7.43 1.43 9.80
CA VAL A 41 -7.07 1.87 11.16
C VAL A 41 -5.93 2.85 11.00
N THR A 42 -6.25 4.06 10.54
CA THR A 42 -5.31 5.18 10.49
C THR A 42 -5.20 5.73 11.90
N SER A 43 -4.58 4.95 12.80
CA SER A 43 -3.96 5.56 13.96
C SER A 43 -2.76 6.36 13.41
N LYS A 44 -2.98 7.63 13.07
CA LYS A 44 -1.89 8.54 12.78
C LYS A 44 -1.08 8.67 14.07
N LYS A 45 -0.03 7.86 14.20
CA LYS A 45 0.91 7.99 15.29
C LYS A 45 1.56 9.36 15.17
N THR A 46 1.56 10.11 16.26
CA THR A 46 2.30 11.35 16.37
C THR A 46 3.79 11.09 16.14
N LYS A 47 4.51 12.13 15.69
CA LYS A 47 5.98 12.06 15.52
C LYS A 47 6.66 11.54 16.80
N ALA A 48 6.17 11.94 17.97
CA ALA A 48 6.68 11.49 19.27
C ALA A 48 6.50 9.98 19.49
N GLU A 49 5.32 9.43 19.18
CA GLU A 49 5.04 8.00 19.30
C GLU A 49 5.90 7.16 18.34
N VAL A 50 6.09 7.65 17.11
CA VAL A 50 6.95 6.99 16.13
C VAL A 50 8.40 6.99 16.60
N LEU A 51 8.93 8.13 17.06
CA LEU A 51 10.30 8.21 17.57
C LEU A 51 10.52 7.33 18.81
N LYS A 52 9.53 7.26 19.71
CA LYS A 52 9.55 6.35 20.86
C LYS A 52 9.59 4.89 20.41
N ALA A 53 8.80 4.52 19.40
CA ALA A 53 8.80 3.16 18.85
C ALA A 53 10.14 2.80 18.20
N ILE A 54 10.73 3.72 17.40
CA ILE A 54 12.06 3.54 16.80
C ILE A 54 13.13 3.35 17.88
N LYS A 55 13.12 4.19 18.93
CA LYS A 55 14.06 4.07 20.05
C LYS A 55 13.94 2.74 20.79
N ASN A 56 12.73 2.21 20.90
CA ASN A 56 12.44 0.94 21.57
C ASN A 56 12.59 -0.28 20.66
N TRP A 57 12.93 -0.08 19.38
CA TRP A 57 13.04 -1.15 18.41
C TRP A 57 14.31 -1.99 18.68
N LYS A 58 14.14 -3.18 19.25
CA LYS A 58 15.25 -4.08 19.64
C LYS A 58 16.02 -4.68 18.46
N ALA A 59 15.39 -4.79 17.29
CA ALA A 59 15.96 -5.37 16.08
C ALA A 59 16.63 -4.38 15.11
N VAL A 60 16.79 -3.08 15.46
CA VAL A 60 17.69 -2.21 14.69
C VAL A 60 19.05 -2.32 15.37
N PRO A 61 20.06 -2.93 14.72
CA PRO A 61 21.40 -2.92 15.24
C PRO A 61 21.81 -1.47 15.50
N LYS A 62 22.49 -1.18 16.61
CA LYS A 62 23.18 0.12 16.82
C LYS A 62 24.42 0.19 15.91
N ILE A 63 24.21 0.00 14.61
CA ILE A 63 25.23 0.03 13.58
C ILE A 63 25.23 1.44 13.01
N ARG A 64 26.43 2.02 12.86
CA ARG A 64 26.55 3.34 12.24
C ARG A 64 26.22 3.22 10.76
N TRP A 65 25.70 4.28 10.15
CA TRP A 65 25.34 4.27 8.73
C TRP A 65 26.53 3.89 7.82
N GLU A 66 27.76 4.25 8.21
CA GLU A 66 28.98 3.85 7.52
C GLU A 66 29.24 2.33 7.58
N GLU A 67 28.91 1.69 8.70
CA GLU A 67 29.09 0.24 8.90
C GLU A 67 28.01 -0.55 8.16
N LEU A 68 26.77 -0.04 8.11
CA LEU A 68 25.68 -0.64 7.36
C LEU A 68 26.02 -0.69 5.86
N ARG A 69 26.51 0.42 5.29
CA ARG A 69 26.92 0.50 3.88
C ARG A 69 28.00 -0.54 3.51
N LYS A 70 28.95 -0.78 4.42
CA LYS A 70 29.97 -1.82 4.24
C LYS A 70 29.37 -3.22 4.19
N MET A 71 28.30 -3.48 4.96
CA MET A 71 27.61 -4.78 4.98
C MET A 71 26.71 -5.01 3.77
N THR A 72 26.07 -3.96 3.24
CA THR A 72 25.06 -4.08 2.18
C THR A 72 25.62 -4.02 0.75
N ARG A 73 26.95 -4.01 0.56
CA ARG A 73 27.61 -4.04 -0.77
C ARG A 73 27.12 -2.94 -1.73
N GLU A 74 26.85 -1.74 -1.22
CA GLU A 74 26.90 -0.53 -2.04
C GLU A 74 28.35 -0.02 -2.03
N GLN A 75 29.21 -0.63 -2.86
CA GLN A 75 30.42 0.03 -3.34
C GLN A 75 30.17 0.56 -4.73
#